data_AF-A0A9X8CGE6-F1
#
_entry.id   AF-A0A9X8CGE6-F1
#
_cell.length_a   1.000
_cell.length_b   1.000
_cell.length_c   1.000
_cell.angle_alpha   90.00
_cell.angle_beta   90.00
_cell.angle_gamma   90.00
#
_symmetry.space_group_name_H-M   'P 1'
#
loop_
_entity.id
_entity.type
_entity.pdbx_description
1 polymer ?
#
loop_
_entity_poly.entity_id
_entity_poly.type
_entity_poly.pdbx_seq_one_letter_code
_entity_poly.pdbx_strand_id
1 'polypeptide(L)'
;MIESVIRLTSIERINEFRKARGWNHASKEKDLAISISLEANELLELFQWLDNSEAVKQTERLEEELADVLIYSYTLADKLGFNIDDIIEKKLIKNAQKYPVNR
;
A
#
# COMPACT_ATOMS: atom_id res chain seq x y z
N MET A 1 7.82 -25.17 25.86
CA MET A 1 7.50 -23.74 25.74
C MET A 1 7.82 -23.34 24.33
N ILE A 2 6.81 -23.21 23.47
CA ILE A 2 6.99 -22.67 22.12
C ILE A 2 6.50 -21.23 22.24
N GLU A 3 7.42 -20.29 22.44
CA GLU A 3 7.12 -18.88 22.18
C GLU A 3 6.97 -18.77 20.66
N SER A 4 5.73 -18.88 20.16
CA SER A 4 5.42 -18.40 18.83
C SER A 4 5.61 -16.89 18.89
N VAL A 5 6.71 -16.38 18.34
CA VAL A 5 6.88 -14.96 18.09
C VAL A 5 5.77 -14.58 17.11
N ILE A 6 4.68 -13.99 17.61
CA ILE A 6 3.62 -13.43 16.78
C ILE A 6 4.29 -12.30 16.00
N ARG A 7 4.54 -12.53 14.71
CA ARG A 7 5.08 -11.50 13.83
C ARG A 7 3.97 -10.48 13.62
N LEU A 8 4.27 -9.22 13.94
CA LEU A 8 3.36 -8.11 13.68
C LEU A 8 3.01 -8.05 12.19
N THR A 9 1.74 -7.79 11.92
CA THR A 9 1.22 -7.46 10.58
C THR A 9 1.87 -6.17 10.07
N SER A 10 1.82 -5.95 8.75
CA SER A 10 2.37 -4.73 8.15
C SER A 10 1.75 -3.47 8.74
N ILE A 11 0.42 -3.47 8.97
CA ILE A 11 -0.26 -2.31 9.54
C ILE A 11 0.17 -2.03 10.99
N GLU A 12 0.37 -3.06 11.81
CA GLU A 12 0.88 -2.89 13.19
C GLU A 12 2.26 -2.25 13.19
N ARG A 13 3.17 -2.72 12.32
CA ARG A 13 4.52 -2.15 12.18
C ARG A 13 4.49 -0.69 11.71
N ILE A 14 3.63 -0.36 10.74
CA ILE A 14 3.42 1.02 10.26
C ILE A 14 2.92 1.90 11.41
N ASN A 15 1.94 1.42 12.17
CA ASN A 15 1.36 2.16 13.28
C ASN A 15 2.35 2.37 14.43
N GLU A 16 3.19 1.39 14.76
CA GLU A 16 4.29 1.55 15.71
C GLU A 16 5.30 2.61 15.24
N PHE A 17 5.71 2.54 13.96
CA PHE A 17 6.64 3.50 13.36
C PHE A 17 6.12 4.95 13.44
N ARG A 18 4.84 5.15 13.10
CA ARG A 18 4.17 6.45 13.11
C ARG A 18 3.93 6.95 14.54
N LYS A 19 3.54 6.06 15.45
CA LYS A 19 3.35 6.37 16.87
C LYS A 19 4.64 6.85 17.51
N ALA A 20 5.76 6.17 17.25
CA ALA A 20 7.07 6.55 17.78
C ALA A 20 7.52 7.96 17.35
N ARG A 21 6.93 8.50 16.26
CA ARG A 21 7.22 9.84 15.72
C ARG A 21 6.11 10.86 16.00
N GLY A 22 5.03 10.48 16.69
CA GLY A 22 3.90 11.37 16.94
C GLY A 22 3.05 11.70 15.70
N TRP A 23 3.15 10.92 14.63
CA TRP A 23 2.51 11.21 13.34
C TRP A 23 1.03 10.80 13.26
N ASN A 24 0.52 10.10 14.28
CA ASN A 24 -0.85 9.54 14.28
C ASN A 24 -1.95 10.61 14.21
N HIS A 25 -1.67 11.82 14.70
CA HIS A 25 -2.62 12.95 14.67
C HIS A 25 -2.41 13.92 13.49
N ALA A 26 -1.29 13.81 12.77
CA ALA A 26 -0.88 14.80 11.78
C ALA A 26 -1.62 14.66 10.45
N SER A 27 -1.88 13.43 10.00
CA SER A 27 -2.46 13.18 8.67
C SER A 27 -3.98 13.07 8.73
N LYS A 28 -4.70 13.94 8.03
CA LYS A 28 -6.14 13.75 7.73
C LYS A 28 -6.30 12.74 6.59
N GLU A 29 -7.48 12.14 6.46
CA GLU A 29 -7.83 11.19 5.39
C GLU A 29 -7.56 11.79 4.01
N LYS A 30 -7.88 13.09 3.84
CA LYS A 30 -7.57 13.86 2.63
C LYS A 30 -6.07 13.88 2.33
N ASP A 31 -5.25 14.14 3.35
CA ASP A 31 -3.81 14.29 3.17
C ASP A 31 -3.17 12.95 2.80
N LEU A 32 -3.66 11.85 3.40
CA LEU A 32 -3.25 10.49 3.03
C LEU A 32 -3.64 10.14 1.60
N ALA A 33 -4.83 10.51 1.15
CA ALA A 33 -5.24 10.31 -0.24
C ALA A 33 -4.37 11.10 -1.22
N ILE A 34 -3.93 12.30 -0.84
CA ILE A 34 -2.96 13.07 -1.62
C ILE A 34 -1.60 12.35 -1.64
N SER A 35 -1.08 11.91 -0.49
CA SER A 35 0.18 11.17 -0.42
C SER A 35 0.16 9.92 -1.31
N ILE A 36 -0.90 9.11 -1.28
CA ILE A 36 -1.04 7.95 -2.18
C ILE A 36 -0.87 8.37 -3.65
N SER A 37 -1.46 9.49 -4.05
CA SER A 37 -1.33 9.99 -5.41
C SER A 37 0.08 10.48 -5.73
N LEU A 38 0.79 11.07 -4.76
CA LEU A 38 2.17 11.52 -4.95
C LEU A 38 3.09 10.32 -5.16
N GLU A 39 3.08 9.34 -4.24
CA GLU A 39 3.95 8.16 -4.35
C GLU A 39 3.62 7.29 -5.57
N ALA A 40 2.34 7.25 -5.98
CA ALA A 40 1.98 6.58 -7.22
C ALA A 40 2.58 7.26 -8.46
N ASN A 41 2.80 8.58 -8.42
CA ASN A 41 3.50 9.29 -9.49
C ASN A 41 5.02 9.10 -9.41
N GLU A 42 5.62 8.98 -8.21
CA GLU A 42 7.03 8.64 -8.05
C GLU A 42 7.32 7.23 -8.60
N LEU A 43 6.44 6.25 -8.28
CA LEU A 43 6.47 4.92 -8.89
C LEU A 43 6.34 4.98 -10.42
N LEU A 44 5.43 5.82 -10.94
CA LEU A 44 5.22 5.99 -12.38
C LEU A 44 6.46 6.59 -13.07
N GLU A 45 7.16 7.52 -12.41
CA GLU A 45 8.35 8.18 -12.94
C GLU A 45 9.45 7.17 -13.30
N LEU A 46 9.57 6.08 -12.53
CA LEU A 46 10.53 4.99 -12.81
C LEU A 46 10.35 4.35 -14.19
N PHE A 47 9.17 4.49 -14.80
CA PHE A 47 8.85 3.96 -16.13
C PHE A 47 8.78 5.02 -17.22
N GLN A 48 8.78 6.32 -16.87
CA GLN A 48 8.40 7.40 -17.80
C GLN A 48 9.27 7.47 -19.06
N TRP A 49 10.56 7.18 -18.93
CA TRP A 49 11.56 7.34 -19.99
C TRP A 49 12.26 6.03 -20.37
N LEU A 50 11.82 4.91 -19.81
CA LEU A 50 12.46 3.61 -19.98
C LEU A 50 11.52 2.61 -20.63
N ASP A 51 12.09 1.76 -21.47
CA ASP A 51 11.40 0.53 -21.86
C ASP A 51 11.23 -0.38 -20.64
N ASN A 52 10.17 -1.19 -20.65
CA ASN A 52 9.81 -2.06 -19.53
C ASN A 52 10.98 -2.96 -19.08
N SER A 53 11.77 -3.50 -20.00
CA SER A 53 12.90 -4.39 -19.65
C SER A 53 14.01 -3.70 -18.87
N GLU A 54 14.17 -2.38 -19.03
CA GLU A 54 15.15 -1.60 -18.26
C GLU A 54 14.54 -1.06 -16.96
N ALA A 55 13.29 -0.60 -17.01
CA ALA A 55 12.59 -0.08 -15.83
C ALA A 55 12.57 -1.11 -14.68
N VAL A 56 12.23 -2.38 -14.98
CA VAL A 56 12.16 -3.47 -13.99
C VAL A 56 13.51 -3.87 -13.38
N LYS A 57 14.64 -3.38 -13.92
CA LYS A 57 15.97 -3.60 -13.32
C LYS A 57 16.24 -2.64 -12.16
N GLN A 58 15.45 -1.58 -11.99
CA GLN A 58 15.55 -0.64 -10.86
C GLN A 58 14.88 -1.21 -9.59
N THR A 59 15.20 -2.46 -9.23
CA THR A 59 14.47 -3.23 -8.21
C THR A 59 14.36 -2.49 -6.88
N GLU A 60 15.46 -1.92 -6.38
CA GLU A 60 15.47 -1.20 -5.10
C GLU A 60 14.49 -0.02 -5.10
N ARG A 61 14.57 0.85 -6.11
CA ARG A 61 13.65 1.99 -6.23
C ARG A 61 12.20 1.54 -6.43
N LEU A 62 11.97 0.50 -7.23
CA LEU A 62 10.63 -0.05 -7.42
C LEU A 62 10.04 -0.58 -6.11
N GLU A 63 10.85 -1.25 -5.29
CA GLU A 63 10.43 -1.72 -3.98
C GLU A 63 10.11 -0.56 -3.04
N GLU A 64 10.92 0.50 -3.04
CA GLU A 64 10.69 1.72 -2.24
C GLU A 64 9.39 2.42 -2.62
N GLU A 65 9.23 2.83 -3.89
CA GLU A 65 8.06 3.60 -4.30
C GLU A 65 6.75 2.79 -4.19
N LEU A 66 6.81 1.49 -4.48
CA LEU A 66 5.67 0.60 -4.27
C LEU A 66 5.34 0.44 -2.79
N ALA A 67 6.36 0.32 -1.93
CA ALA A 67 6.16 0.26 -0.49
C ALA A 67 5.51 1.55 0.03
N ASP A 68 5.90 2.71 -0.46
CA ASP A 68 5.33 3.98 -0.04
C ASP A 68 3.85 4.12 -0.44
N VAL A 69 3.48 3.76 -1.67
CA VAL A 69 2.07 3.65 -2.09
C VAL A 69 1.28 2.74 -1.14
N LEU A 70 1.83 1.58 -0.78
CA LEU A 70 1.19 0.64 0.12
C LEU A 70 1.11 1.18 1.55
N ILE A 71 2.14 1.81 2.08
CA ILE A 71 2.17 2.35 3.45
C ILE A 71 1.08 3.41 3.63
N TYR A 72 0.95 4.36 2.70
CA TYR A 72 -0.12 5.35 2.78
C TYR A 72 -1.50 4.75 2.55
N SER A 73 -1.64 3.77 1.65
CA SER A 73 -2.90 3.04 1.44
C SER A 73 -3.35 2.28 2.69
N TYR A 74 -2.43 1.57 3.35
CA TYR A 74 -2.67 0.83 4.59
C TYR A 74 -3.04 1.81 5.72
N THR A 75 -2.31 2.91 5.81
CA THR A 75 -2.56 3.96 6.79
C THR A 75 -3.95 4.59 6.61
N LEU A 76 -4.38 4.84 5.38
CA LEU A 76 -5.72 5.36 5.09
C LEU A 76 -6.80 4.35 5.43
N ALA A 77 -6.61 3.08 5.06
CA ALA A 77 -7.55 2.01 5.39
C ALA A 77 -7.74 1.88 6.90
N ASP A 78 -6.64 1.83 7.67
CA ASP A 78 -6.68 1.76 9.13
C ASP A 78 -7.40 2.99 9.75
N LYS A 79 -7.10 4.19 9.25
CA LYS A 79 -7.75 5.43 9.71
C LYS A 79 -9.25 5.43 9.44
N LEU A 80 -9.70 4.82 8.34
CA LEU A 80 -11.12 4.66 7.98
C LEU A 80 -11.78 3.44 8.65
N GLY A 81 -11.03 2.64 9.43
CA GLY A 81 -11.53 1.43 10.07
C GLY A 81 -11.80 0.29 9.08
N PHE A 82 -11.11 0.27 7.95
CA PHE A 82 -11.25 -0.77 6.94
C PHE A 82 -10.26 -1.91 7.18
N ASN A 83 -10.77 -3.13 7.20
CA ASN A 83 -9.93 -4.32 7.03
C ASN A 83 -9.54 -4.43 5.55
N ILE A 84 -8.23 -4.47 5.27
CA ILE A 84 -7.69 -4.43 3.91
C ILE A 84 -8.04 -5.69 3.12
N ASP A 85 -7.94 -6.86 3.75
CA ASP A 85 -8.26 -8.14 3.11
C ASP A 85 -9.74 -8.17 2.72
N ASP A 86 -10.63 -7.69 3.61
CA ASP A 86 -12.07 -7.63 3.35
C ASP A 86 -12.42 -6.72 2.17
N ILE A 87 -11.79 -5.53 2.05
CA ILE A 87 -12.09 -4.61 0.95
C ILE A 87 -11.52 -5.10 -0.39
N ILE A 88 -10.36 -5.78 -0.37
CA ILE A 88 -9.78 -6.41 -1.56
C ILE A 88 -10.66 -7.57 -2.01
N GLU A 89 -11.06 -8.47 -1.11
CA GLU A 89 -11.91 -9.62 -1.43
C GLU A 89 -13.24 -9.17 -2.05
N LYS A 90 -13.92 -8.20 -1.42
CA LYS A 90 -15.15 -7.61 -1.97
C LYS A 90 -14.94 -7.02 -3.37
N LYS A 91 -13.77 -6.44 -3.65
CA LYS A 91 -13.44 -5.87 -4.97
C LYS A 91 -13.12 -6.95 -5.99
N LEU A 92 -12.42 -8.02 -5.61
CA LEU A 92 -12.12 -9.16 -6.48
C LEU A 92 -13.39 -9.89 -6.91
N ILE A 93 -14.33 -10.15 -5.99
CA ILE A 93 -15.65 -10.74 -6.32
C ILE A 93 -16.38 -9.89 -7.36
N LYS A 94 -16.44 -8.56 -7.15
CA LYS A 94 -17.06 -7.63 -8.11
C LYS A 94 -16.34 -7.63 -9.47
N ASN A 95 -15.01 -7.72 -9.47
CA ASN A 95 -14.22 -7.76 -10.71
C ASN A 95 -14.43 -9.07 -11.48
N ALA A 96 -14.49 -10.22 -10.80
CA ALA A 96 -14.73 -11.51 -11.42
C ALA A 96 -16.11 -11.57 -12.10
N GLN A 97 -17.12 -10.92 -11.51
CA GLN A 97 -18.44 -10.76 -12.14
C GLN A 97 -18.39 -9.87 -13.38
N LYS A 98 -17.59 -8.79 -13.35
CA LYS A 98 -17.45 -7.85 -14.47
C LYS A 98 -16.62 -8.45 -15.63
N TYR A 99 -15.62 -9.25 -15.31
CA TYR A 99 -14.65 -9.85 -16.24
C TYR A 99 -14.56 -11.37 -16.00
N PRO A 100 -15.54 -12.16 -16.48
CA PRO A 100 -15.52 -13.61 -16.31
C PRO A 100 -14.44 -14.26 -17.18
N VAL A 101 -13.89 -15.38 -16.71
CA VAL A 101 -12.80 -16.12 -17.39
C VAL A 101 -13.22 -16.66 -18.75
N ASN A 102 -14.47 -17.10 -18.86
CA ASN A 102 -15.05 -17.57 -20.12
C ASN A 102 -16.16 -16.60 -20.54
N ARG A 103 -15.92 -15.85 -21.60
CA ARG A 103 -16.96 -15.12 -22.35
C ARG A 103 -17.25 -15.85 -23.66
#